data_AF-A0A940V8Q1-F1
#
_entry.id   AF-A0A940V8Q1-F1
#
_cell.length_a   1.000
_cell.length_b   1.000
_cell.length_c   1.000
_cell.angle_alpha   90.00
_cell.angle_beta   90.00
_cell.angle_gamma   90.00
#
_symmetry.space_group_name_H-M   'P 1'
#
loop_
_entity.id
_entity.type
_entity.pdbx_description
1 polymer ?
#
loop_
_entity_poly.entity_id
_entity_poly.type
_entity_poly.pdbx_seq_one_letter_code
_entity_poly.pdbx_strand_id
1 'polypeptide(L)'
;MSAATRRHVYGPVPSHRLGRSLGVDLVPFKTCTYNCIYCQLGRTTDLTITRREYVPVDEILIQLREKLRTGPTPDYVSLAGSGEPTLHA
;
A
#
# COMPACT_ATOMS: atom_id res chain seq x y z
N MET A 1 21.60 -5.60 12.10
CA MET A 1 20.25 -5.54 12.70
C MET A 1 19.27 -5.83 11.57
N SER A 2 18.55 -6.96 11.64
CA SER A 2 17.75 -7.49 10.54
C SER A 2 16.68 -6.49 10.12
N ALA A 3 16.79 -5.94 8.90
CA ALA A 3 15.74 -5.14 8.29
C ALA A 3 14.57 -6.08 8.03
N ALA A 4 13.52 -6.01 8.87
CA ALA A 4 12.28 -6.71 8.59
C ALA A 4 11.79 -6.25 7.20
N THR A 5 11.74 -7.17 6.23
CA THR A 5 11.30 -6.91 4.87
C THR A 5 9.91 -6.28 4.93
N ARG A 6 9.78 -4.99 4.58
CA ARG A 6 8.46 -4.34 4.53
C ARG A 6 7.64 -5.04 3.45
N ARG A 7 6.45 -5.51 3.82
CA ARG A 7 5.48 -6.03 2.86
C ARG A 7 4.67 -4.87 2.29
N HIS A 8 4.80 -4.65 0.99
CA HIS A 8 4.07 -3.66 0.22
C HIS A 8 2.78 -4.24 -0.35
N VAL A 9 2.68 -5.57 -0.48
CA VAL A 9 1.49 -6.24 -1.03
C VAL A 9 0.77 -7.01 0.07
N TYR A 10 -0.55 -6.79 0.21
CA TYR A 10 -1.39 -7.40 1.24
C TYR A 10 -2.71 -7.94 0.68
N GLY A 11 -3.32 -8.85 1.43
CA GLY A 11 -4.55 -9.54 1.03
C GLY A 11 -4.29 -10.80 0.18
N PRO A 12 -5.26 -11.16 -0.71
CA PRO A 12 -6.46 -10.40 -1.03
C PRO A 12 -7.49 -10.34 0.10
N VAL A 13 -8.15 -9.20 0.26
CA VAL A 13 -9.17 -8.94 1.27
C VAL A 13 -10.57 -8.93 0.64
N PRO A 14 -11.62 -9.37 1.35
CA PRO A 14 -12.99 -9.23 0.88
C PRO A 14 -13.36 -7.74 0.85
N SER A 15 -13.47 -7.19 -0.35
CA SER A 15 -13.99 -5.86 -0.62
C SER A 15 -15.51 -5.93 -0.75
N HIS A 16 -16.20 -5.00 -0.08
CA HIS A 16 -17.65 -4.85 -0.22
C HIS A 16 -18.10 -4.52 -1.65
N ARG A 17 -17.22 -3.92 -2.47
CA ARG A 17 -17.56 -3.44 -3.82
C ARG A 17 -16.86 -4.20 -4.95
N LEU A 18 -15.69 -4.79 -4.67
CA LEU A 18 -14.77 -5.30 -5.69
C LEU A 18 -14.43 -6.79 -5.52
N GLY A 19 -15.25 -7.57 -4.81
CA GLY A 19 -14.93 -8.98 -4.57
C GLY A 19 -13.62 -9.13 -3.77
N ARG A 20 -12.71 -10.00 -4.20
CA ARG A 20 -11.39 -10.17 -3.57
C ARG A 20 -10.40 -9.15 -4.14
N SER A 21 -10.03 -8.15 -3.35
CA SER A 21 -9.05 -7.14 -3.76
C SER A 21 -7.69 -7.40 -3.12
N LEU A 22 -6.65 -7.47 -3.93
CA LEU A 22 -5.25 -7.41 -3.49
C LEU A 22 -4.85 -5.94 -3.34
N GLY A 23 -4.21 -5.57 -2.23
CA GLY A 23 -3.78 -4.19 -1.97
C GLY A 23 -2.28 -4.00 -2.16
N VAL A 24 -1.88 -2.84 -2.67
CA VAL A 24 -0.49 -2.43 -2.88
C VAL A 24 -0.25 -1.07 -2.23
N ASP A 25 0.57 -1.06 -1.17
CA ASP A 25 0.94 0.13 -0.41
C ASP A 25 2.19 0.80 -0.99
N LEU A 26 1.99 1.99 -1.56
CA LEU A 26 3.01 2.74 -2.31
C LEU A 26 3.77 3.78 -1.47
N VAL A 27 3.39 3.95 -0.20
CA VAL A 27 3.97 4.98 0.68
C VAL A 27 4.22 4.43 2.09
N PRO A 28 5.18 5.00 2.85
CA PRO A 28 5.32 4.68 4.26
C PRO A 28 4.05 5.02 5.04
N PHE A 29 3.83 4.27 6.12
CA PHE A 29 2.71 4.45 7.02
C PHE A 29 2.46 5.91 7.37
N LYS A 30 1.26 6.39 7.06
CA LYS A 30 0.75 7.74 7.35
C LYS A 30 1.53 8.88 6.68
N THR A 31 2.15 8.62 5.53
CA THR A 31 2.63 9.64 4.59
C THR A 31 1.46 10.15 3.74
N CYS A 32 1.03 11.39 3.94
CA CYS A 32 -0.21 11.88 3.35
C CYS A 32 -0.16 13.39 3.09
N THR A 33 -0.98 13.86 2.16
CA THR A 33 -1.21 15.29 1.88
C THR A 33 -2.13 15.95 2.91
N TYR A 34 -2.85 15.15 3.70
CA TYR A 34 -3.83 15.61 4.68
C TYR A 34 -3.58 15.04 6.07
N ASN A 35 -4.09 15.75 7.09
CA ASN A 35 -4.09 15.32 8.49
C ASN A 35 -5.50 15.18 9.05
N CYS A 36 -6.32 14.33 8.42
CA CYS A 36 -7.73 14.16 8.78
C CYS A 36 -7.91 13.65 10.22
N ILE A 37 -8.70 14.36 11.02
CA ILE A 37 -9.01 13.98 12.42
C ILE A 37 -9.73 12.65 12.55
N TYR A 38 -10.38 12.19 11.47
CA TYR A 38 -11.18 10.98 11.39
C TYR A 38 -10.46 9.82 10.68
N CYS A 39 -9.15 9.94 10.43
CA CYS A 39 -8.41 8.88 9.77
C CYS A 39 -8.33 7.63 10.67
N GLN A 40 -8.90 6.51 10.23
CA GLN A 40 -8.88 5.23 10.95
C GLN A 40 -7.47 4.70 11.24
N LEU A 41 -6.47 5.13 10.45
CA LEU A 41 -5.07 4.76 10.61
C LEU A 41 -4.33 5.64 11.63
N GLY A 42 -5.00 6.64 12.21
CA GLY A 42 -4.43 7.55 13.19
C GLY A 42 -3.81 8.82 12.59
N ARG A 43 -2.98 9.48 13.41
CA ARG A 43 -2.36 10.79 13.11
C ARG A 43 -1.32 10.65 11.99
N THR A 44 -1.22 11.69 11.17
CA THR A 44 -0.25 11.75 10.07
C THR A 44 1.17 11.84 10.62
N THR A 45 2.06 11.00 10.10
CA THR A 45 3.46 10.88 10.51
C THR A 45 4.37 11.70 9.60
N ASP A 46 4.00 11.83 8.32
CA ASP A 46 4.66 12.66 7.31
C ASP A 46 3.58 13.41 6.51
N LEU A 47 3.43 14.71 6.79
CA LEU A 47 2.49 15.60 6.09
C LEU A 47 3.24 16.27 4.93
N THR A 48 2.95 15.86 3.70
CA THR A 48 3.73 16.26 2.53
C THR A 48 2.92 16.24 1.24
N ILE A 49 3.31 17.10 0.30
CA ILE A 49 2.81 17.13 -1.09
C ILE A 49 3.88 16.70 -2.09
N THR A 50 5.08 16.38 -1.60
CA THR A 50 6.23 16.06 -2.45
C THR A 50 6.07 14.67 -3.03
N ARG A 51 5.99 14.59 -4.35
CA ARG A 51 6.03 13.31 -5.06
C ARG A 51 7.45 12.81 -5.19
N ARG A 52 7.68 11.54 -4.86
CA ARG A 52 8.98 10.86 -5.02
C ARG A 52 8.80 9.35 -5.00
N GLU A 53 9.87 8.63 -5.31
CA GLU A 53 9.93 7.20 -5.04
C GLU A 53 9.97 6.98 -3.52
N TYR A 54 8.86 6.48 -2.98
CA TYR A 54 8.70 6.23 -1.55
C TYR A 54 9.01 4.78 -1.14
N VAL A 55 8.90 3.87 -2.10
CA VAL A 55 9.13 2.43 -1.96
C VAL A 55 9.71 1.91 -3.29
N PRO A 56 10.67 0.99 -3.31
CA PRO A 56 11.22 0.52 -4.58
C PRO A 56 10.17 -0.25 -5.40
N VAL A 57 9.94 0.15 -6.66
CA VAL A 57 8.95 -0.48 -7.54
C VAL A 57 9.27 -1.97 -7.79
N ASP A 58 10.55 -2.30 -7.92
CA ASP A 58 10.99 -3.68 -8.14
C ASP A 58 10.62 -4.60 -6.96
N GLU A 59 10.71 -4.12 -5.73
CA GLU A 59 10.31 -4.88 -4.55
C GLU A 59 8.79 -5.15 -4.55
N ILE A 60 7.98 -4.16 -4.95
CA ILE A 60 6.53 -4.33 -5.11
C ILE A 60 6.23 -5.40 -6.15
N LEU A 61 6.88 -5.33 -7.32
CA LEU A 61 6.63 -6.25 -8.42
C LEU A 61 7.01 -7.70 -8.05
N ILE A 62 8.10 -7.88 -7.32
CA ILE A 62 8.51 -9.20 -6.80
C ILE A 62 7.43 -9.74 -5.87
N GLN A 63 7.01 -8.96 -4.86
CA GLN A 63 5.99 -9.38 -3.90
C GLN A 63 4.63 -9.63 -4.56
N LEU A 64 4.25 -8.82 -5.54
CA LEU A 64 3.01 -8.95 -6.29
C LEU A 64 2.99 -10.25 -7.09
N ARG A 65 4.06 -10.55 -7.83
CA ARG A 65 4.18 -11.81 -8.58
C ARG A 65 4.12 -13.02 -7.66
N GLU A 66 4.81 -12.97 -6.51
CA GLU A 66 4.77 -14.05 -5.54
C GLU A 66 3.35 -14.27 -5.01
N LYS A 67 2.63 -13.19 -4.66
CA LYS A 67 1.25 -13.25 -4.17
C LYS A 67 0.27 -13.78 -5.20
N LEU A 68 0.41 -13.37 -6.47
CA LEU A 68 -0.43 -13.87 -7.56
C LEU A 68 -0.17 -15.35 -7.89
N ARG A 69 1.05 -15.85 -7.65
CA ARG A 69 1.41 -17.25 -7.91
C ARG A 69 0.98 -18.19 -6.78
N THR A 70 1.05 -17.74 -5.53
CA THR A 70 0.90 -18.61 -4.34
C THR A 70 -0.39 -18.38 -3.56
N GLY A 71 -1.02 -17.22 -3.73
CA GLY A 71 -2.22 -16.83 -3.00
C GLY A 71 -3.51 -17.10 -3.78
N PRO A 72 -4.67 -16.87 -3.14
CA PRO A 72 -5.95 -16.86 -3.83
C PRO A 72 -5.96 -15.81 -4.95
N THR A 73 -6.56 -16.15 -6.10
CA THR A 73 -6.71 -15.21 -7.22
C THR A 73 -7.55 -14.01 -6.79
N PRO A 74 -7.03 -12.78 -6.88
CA PRO A 74 -7.83 -11.57 -6.68
C PRO A 74 -8.67 -11.26 -7.92
N ASP A 75 -9.83 -10.65 -7.71
CA ASP A 75 -10.64 -10.06 -8.77
C ASP A 75 -10.05 -8.72 -9.21
N TYR A 76 -9.41 -7.98 -8.28
CA TYR A 76 -8.83 -6.66 -8.52
C TYR A 76 -7.49 -6.47 -7.78
N VAL A 77 -6.63 -5.64 -8.35
CA VAL A 77 -5.45 -5.08 -7.69
C VAL A 77 -5.69 -3.61 -7.44
N SER A 78 -5.65 -3.19 -6.19
CA SER A 78 -5.90 -1.82 -5.75
C SER A 78 -4.58 -1.16 -5.32
N LEU A 79 -4.24 -0.03 -5.93
CA LEU A 79 -3.22 0.88 -5.43
C LEU A 79 -3.82 1.65 -4.25
N ALA A 80 -3.63 1.10 -3.07
CA ALA A 80 -4.26 1.57 -1.84
C ALA A 80 -3.29 1.27 -0.69
N GLY A 81 -3.25 2.15 0.29
CA GLY A 81 -2.17 2.07 1.26
C GLY A 81 -2.45 2.79 2.55
N SER A 82 -1.42 2.81 3.37
CA SER A 82 -1.45 3.41 4.71
C SER A 82 -1.26 4.93 4.70
N GLY A 83 -1.37 5.57 3.53
CA GLY A 83 -1.19 6.99 3.30
C GLY A 83 -1.88 7.44 2.00
N GLU A 84 -1.39 8.52 1.38
CA GLU A 84 -1.88 9.03 0.09
C GLU A 84 -1.12 8.35 -1.07
N PRO A 85 -1.72 7.40 -1.81
CA PRO A 85 -1.00 6.64 -2.83
C PRO A 85 -0.49 7.50 -4.00
N THR A 86 -1.14 8.64 -4.28
CA THR A 86 -0.75 9.53 -5.39
C THR A 86 0.54 10.31 -5.15
N LEU A 87 1.12 10.22 -3.94
CA LEU A 87 2.44 10.77 -3.63
C LEU A 87 3.59 9.96 -4.22
N HIS A 88 3.36 8.71 -4.65
CA HIS A 88 4.37 7.91 -5.32
C HIS A 88 4.58 8.38 -6.78
N ALA A 89 5.83 8.49 -7.23
CA ALA A 89 6.22 8.99 -8.55
C ALA A 89 6.85 7.88 -9.41
#